data_AF-A0AAV7UTE4-F1
#
_entry.id   AF-A0AAV7UTE4-F1
#
_cell.length_a   1.000
_cell.length_b   1.000
_cell.length_c   1.000
_cell.angle_alpha   90.00
_cell.angle_beta   90.00
_cell.angle_gamma   90.00
#
_symmetry.space_group_name_H-M   'P 1'
#
loop_
_entity.id
_entity.type
_entity.pdbx_description
1 polymer ?
#
loop_
_entity_poly.entity_id
_entity_poly.type
_entity_poly.pdbx_seq_one_letter_code
_entity_poly.pdbx_strand_id
1 'polypeptide(L)'
;MSAAGGPLVHLKQAHLRPSVLSMGQEPWSNGGLLSTPETICGTQTRKGSFPLAWKKASILPLLKKNTFDSKYVKDYHPISRFPLVAKVLGKHMNVTLSKYVEEHRLLNPAQFGFRPNRSKELALVVATN
;
A
#
# COMPACT_ATOMS: atom_id res chain seq x y z
N MET A 1 -38.98 51.75 -19.10
CA MET A 1 -40.26 52.02 -18.44
C MET A 1 -40.80 50.70 -17.90
N SER A 2 -40.98 50.59 -16.58
CA SER A 2 -41.83 49.64 -15.80
C SER A 2 -41.71 48.13 -16.04
N ALA A 3 -41.78 47.22 -15.06
CA ALA A 3 -42.02 47.31 -13.60
C ALA A 3 -41.66 45.96 -12.92
N ALA A 4 -41.38 46.01 -11.61
CA ALA A 4 -41.70 45.10 -10.48
C ALA A 4 -41.81 43.56 -10.70
N GLY A 5 -41.38 42.64 -9.82
CA GLY A 5 -41.03 42.70 -8.40
C GLY A 5 -41.65 41.51 -7.61
N GLY A 6 -40.88 40.42 -7.39
CA GLY A 6 -40.96 39.39 -6.31
C GLY A 6 -42.21 38.48 -6.15
N PRO A 7 -42.22 37.50 -5.20
CA PRO A 7 -41.14 37.02 -4.31
C PRO A 7 -41.00 35.46 -4.15
N LEU A 8 -40.00 35.08 -3.34
CA LEU A 8 -39.59 33.73 -2.91
C LEU A 8 -40.69 32.82 -2.31
N VAL A 9 -40.58 31.51 -2.55
CA VAL A 9 -41.09 30.45 -1.67
C VAL A 9 -40.08 29.32 -1.47
N HIS A 10 -39.83 29.00 -0.20
CA HIS A 10 -38.99 27.94 0.35
C HIS A 10 -39.25 26.55 -0.26
N LEU A 11 -38.18 25.79 -0.56
CA LEU A 11 -38.26 24.33 -0.66
C LEU A 11 -37.37 23.67 0.39
N LYS A 12 -38.05 22.81 1.16
CA LYS A 12 -37.66 22.17 2.41
C LYS A 12 -36.55 21.13 2.23
N GLN A 13 -35.75 20.99 3.28
CA GLN A 13 -34.90 19.84 3.56
C GLN A 13 -35.75 18.57 3.72
N ALA A 14 -35.43 17.51 2.98
CA ALA A 14 -35.98 16.17 3.20
C ALA A 14 -34.83 15.16 3.32
N HIS A 15 -34.55 14.77 4.56
CA HIS A 15 -33.81 13.55 4.89
C HIS A 15 -34.65 12.34 4.48
N LEU A 16 -34.19 11.53 3.53
CA LEU A 16 -34.67 10.15 3.35
C LEU A 16 -33.51 9.26 2.86
N ARG A 17 -33.07 8.36 3.74
CA ARG A 17 -32.53 7.03 3.41
C ARG A 17 -33.25 6.03 4.33
N PRO A 18 -33.32 4.73 4.02
CA PRO A 18 -33.01 4.03 2.78
C PRO A 18 -34.15 3.08 2.36
N SER A 19 -34.45 2.94 1.07
CA SER A 19 -35.21 1.79 0.58
C SER A 19 -34.28 0.86 -0.19
N VAL A 20 -34.29 -0.40 0.24
CA VAL A 20 -33.63 -1.56 -0.33
C VAL A 20 -34.08 -1.70 -1.79
N LEU A 21 -33.29 -1.15 -2.70
CA LEU A 21 -33.38 -1.48 -4.12
C LEU A 21 -32.61 -2.78 -4.31
N SER A 22 -33.36 -3.84 -4.59
CA SER A 22 -32.88 -5.09 -5.16
C SER A 22 -31.93 -4.74 -6.32
N MET A 23 -30.62 -4.80 -6.06
CA MET A 23 -29.59 -4.58 -7.07
C MET A 23 -29.78 -5.65 -8.13
N GLY A 24 -30.36 -5.24 -9.26
CA GLY A 24 -30.13 -5.91 -10.52
C GLY A 24 -28.64 -6.14 -10.66
N GLN A 25 -28.29 -7.38 -11.01
CA GLN A 25 -26.92 -7.81 -11.26
C GLN A 25 -26.19 -6.76 -12.09
N GLU A 26 -25.21 -6.12 -11.47
CA GLU A 26 -24.40 -5.11 -12.14
C GLU A 26 -23.61 -5.78 -13.28
N PRO A 27 -23.41 -5.08 -14.40
CA PRO A 27 -22.83 -5.65 -15.63
C PRO A 27 -21.35 -6.07 -15.50
N TRP A 28 -20.69 -5.90 -14.36
CA TRP A 28 -19.38 -6.51 -14.05
C TRP A 28 -19.45 -8.00 -13.68
N SER A 29 -20.66 -8.55 -13.56
CA SER A 29 -20.91 -9.94 -13.16
C SER A 29 -20.42 -10.99 -14.17
N ASN A 30 -20.11 -10.61 -15.41
CA ASN A 30 -19.70 -11.55 -16.45
C ASN A 30 -18.43 -11.11 -17.21
N GLY A 31 -17.28 -11.63 -16.77
CA GLY A 31 -16.16 -11.94 -17.68
C GLY A 31 -15.31 -10.78 -18.21
N GLY A 32 -14.54 -10.12 -17.33
CA GLY A 32 -13.43 -9.22 -17.71
C GLY A 32 -12.59 -8.86 -16.49
N LEU A 33 -11.49 -9.58 -16.28
CA LEU A 33 -10.76 -9.75 -15.02
C LEU A 33 -10.09 -8.46 -14.47
N LEU A 34 -10.84 -7.52 -13.91
CA LEU A 34 -10.31 -6.50 -12.98
C LEU A 34 -10.57 -6.94 -11.54
N SER A 35 -9.88 -8.01 -11.13
CA SER A 35 -9.86 -8.42 -9.73
C SER A 35 -9.25 -7.31 -8.86
N THR A 36 -9.84 -7.04 -7.68
CA THR A 36 -9.29 -6.08 -6.73
C THR A 36 -7.86 -6.46 -6.33
N PRO A 37 -6.97 -5.49 -6.04
CA PRO A 37 -5.58 -5.78 -5.66
C PRO A 37 -5.47 -6.70 -4.44
N GLU A 38 -6.44 -6.64 -3.52
CA GLU A 38 -6.52 -7.55 -2.37
C GLU A 38 -6.78 -9.00 -2.80
N THR A 39 -7.73 -9.22 -3.71
CA THR A 39 -8.04 -10.54 -4.26
C THR A 39 -6.83 -11.11 -5.02
N ILE A 40 -6.16 -10.27 -5.80
CA ILE A 40 -4.93 -10.65 -6.50
C ILE A 40 -3.85 -11.08 -5.48
N CYS A 41 -3.55 -10.26 -4.48
CA CYS A 41 -2.51 -10.58 -3.51
C CYS A 41 -2.83 -11.85 -2.70
N GLY A 42 -4.09 -12.00 -2.27
CA GLY A 42 -4.54 -13.17 -1.53
C GLY A 42 -4.45 -14.45 -2.35
N THR A 43 -4.85 -14.43 -3.62
CA THR A 43 -4.75 -15.59 -4.51
C THR A 43 -3.30 -15.97 -4.81
N GLN A 44 -2.42 -14.99 -5.08
CA GLN A 44 -1.00 -15.29 -5.32
C GLN A 44 -0.30 -15.85 -4.09
N THR A 45 -0.59 -15.30 -2.90
CA THR A 45 -0.02 -15.79 -1.63
C THR A 45 -0.43 -17.23 -1.37
N ARG A 46 -1.70 -17.58 -1.58
CA ARG A 46 -2.20 -18.96 -1.44
C ARG A 46 -1.62 -19.92 -2.47
N LYS A 47 -1.44 -19.47 -3.72
CA LYS A 47 -0.84 -20.27 -4.79
C LYS A 47 0.68 -20.45 -4.64
N GLY A 48 1.35 -19.55 -3.93
CA GLY A 48 2.81 -19.56 -3.75
C GLY A 48 3.61 -19.28 -5.03
N SER A 49 2.94 -18.87 -6.11
CA SER A 49 3.55 -18.59 -7.41
C SER A 49 3.28 -17.16 -7.83
N PHE A 50 4.27 -16.49 -8.42
CA PHE A 50 4.14 -15.12 -8.91
C PHE A 50 4.57 -15.01 -10.38
N PRO A 51 3.91 -14.17 -11.20
CA PRO A 51 4.29 -13.96 -12.60
C PRO A 51 5.73 -13.47 -12.73
N LEU A 52 6.44 -13.92 -13.78
CA LEU A 52 7.82 -13.51 -14.04
C LEU A 52 7.94 -11.98 -14.22
N ALA A 53 6.94 -11.35 -14.83
CA ALA A 53 6.90 -9.91 -15.02
C ALA A 53 6.97 -9.13 -13.69
N TRP A 54 6.43 -9.68 -12.60
CA TRP A 54 6.44 -9.03 -11.28
C TRP A 54 7.76 -9.24 -10.54
N LYS A 55 8.50 -10.29 -10.91
CA LYS A 55 9.83 -10.60 -10.37
C LYS A 55 10.94 -9.78 -11.02
N LYS A 56 10.70 -9.23 -12.21
CA LYS A 56 11.67 -8.38 -12.93
C LYS A 56 11.64 -6.95 -12.37
N ALA A 57 12.80 -6.47 -11.94
CA ALA A 57 13.01 -5.07 -11.53
C ALA A 57 13.95 -4.37 -12.52
N SER A 58 13.73 -3.07 -12.74
CA SER A 58 14.73 -2.21 -13.40
C SER A 58 15.67 -1.63 -12.35
N ILE A 59 16.96 -1.50 -12.69
CA ILE A 59 17.97 -0.96 -11.79
C ILE A 59 18.08 0.55 -12.02
N LEU A 60 17.91 1.33 -10.96
CA LEU A 60 18.18 2.76 -10.93
C LEU A 60 19.49 3.00 -10.17
N PRO A 61 20.58 3.41 -10.84
CA PRO A 61 21.79 3.81 -10.14
C PRO A 61 21.59 5.19 -9.51
N LEU A 62 21.74 5.29 -8.18
CA LEU A 62 21.76 6.57 -7.45
C LEU A 62 23.11 6.81 -6.81
N LEU A 63 23.64 8.03 -6.90
CA LEU A 63 24.95 8.35 -6.33
C LEU A 63 24.89 8.28 -4.79
N LYS A 64 25.90 7.67 -4.15
CA LYS A 64 25.97 7.48 -2.69
C LYS A 64 26.00 8.80 -1.92
N LYS A 65 26.71 9.79 -2.46
CA LYS A 65 26.84 11.15 -1.93
C LYS A 65 26.94 12.12 -3.08
N ASN A 66 26.35 13.30 -2.93
CA ASN A 66 26.37 14.34 -3.97
C ASN A 66 27.79 14.85 -4.30
N THR A 67 28.77 14.57 -3.43
CA THR A 67 30.18 14.95 -3.61
C THR A 67 31.00 13.89 -4.36
N PHE A 68 30.43 12.73 -4.67
CA PHE A 68 31.15 11.67 -5.37
C PHE A 68 31.15 11.88 -6.88
N ASP A 69 32.15 11.31 -7.55
CA ASP A 69 32.31 11.50 -8.99
C ASP A 69 31.41 10.52 -9.75
N SER A 70 30.55 11.07 -10.61
CA SER A 70 29.61 10.33 -11.46
C SER A 70 30.32 9.38 -12.43
N LYS A 71 31.63 9.51 -12.63
CA LYS A 71 32.42 8.66 -13.53
C LYS A 71 32.66 7.25 -12.99
N TYR A 72 32.64 7.05 -11.68
CA TYR A 72 32.98 5.75 -11.08
C TYR A 72 31.73 4.97 -10.67
N VAL A 73 31.56 3.78 -11.25
CA VAL A 73 30.43 2.87 -10.96
C VAL A 73 30.33 2.51 -9.47
N LYS A 74 31.47 2.39 -8.77
CA LYS A 74 31.55 2.08 -7.34
C LYS A 74 30.85 3.11 -6.44
N ASP A 75 30.65 4.33 -6.95
CA ASP A 75 30.07 5.44 -6.20
C ASP A 75 28.54 5.50 -6.29
N TYR A 76 27.92 4.53 -6.97
CA TYR A 76 26.47 4.37 -7.03
C TYR A 76 25.94 3.28 -6.09
N HIS A 77 24.73 3.50 -5.58
CA HIS A 77 23.84 2.49 -5.03
C HIS A 77 22.91 1.98 -6.14
N PRO A 78 22.89 0.67 -6.43
CA PRO A 78 21.87 0.11 -7.30
C PRO A 78 20.53 -0.01 -6.55
N ILE A 79 19.50 0.67 -7.04
CA ILE A 79 18.14 0.58 -6.47
C ILE A 79 17.24 -0.23 -7.40
N SER A 80 16.64 -1.29 -6.87
CA SER A 80 15.68 -2.11 -7.62
C SER A 80 14.31 -1.45 -7.66
N ARG A 81 13.83 -1.13 -8.86
CA ARG A 81 12.50 -0.56 -9.11
C ARG A 81 11.57 -1.63 -9.66
N PHE A 82 10.71 -2.15 -8.78
CA PHE A 82 9.69 -3.14 -9.14
C PHE A 82 8.41 -2.49 -9.70
N PRO A 83 7.63 -3.23 -10.50
CA PRO A 83 6.27 -2.84 -10.89
C PRO A 83 5.39 -2.59 -9.65
N LEU A 84 4.40 -1.70 -9.79
CA LEU A 84 3.51 -1.31 -8.69
C LEU A 84 2.86 -2.53 -8.01
N VAL A 85 2.33 -3.47 -8.81
CA VAL A 85 1.66 -4.66 -8.30
C VAL A 85 2.57 -5.53 -7.44
N ALA A 86 3.84 -5.68 -7.85
CA ALA A 86 4.83 -6.42 -7.07
C ALA A 86 5.14 -5.74 -5.73
N LYS A 87 5.18 -4.40 -5.69
CA LYS A 87 5.35 -3.63 -4.45
C LYS A 87 4.17 -3.78 -3.49
N VAL A 88 2.94 -3.72 -4.03
CA VAL A 88 1.71 -3.91 -3.25
C VAL A 88 1.68 -5.31 -2.63
N LEU A 89 1.98 -6.33 -3.43
CA LEU A 89 2.11 -7.70 -2.95
C LEU A 89 3.18 -7.84 -1.87
N GLY A 90 4.38 -7.26 -2.10
CA GLY A 90 5.45 -7.28 -1.11
C GLY A 90 5.05 -6.62 0.21
N LYS A 91 4.29 -5.51 0.15
CA LYS A 91 3.73 -4.87 1.35
C LYS A 91 2.70 -5.76 2.05
N HIS A 92 1.79 -6.40 1.30
CA HIS A 92 0.82 -7.34 1.83
C HIS A 92 1.51 -8.50 2.57
N MET A 93 2.48 -9.14 1.91
CA MET A 93 3.27 -10.22 2.51
C MET A 93 4.03 -9.77 3.76
N ASN A 94 4.67 -8.59 3.72
CA ASN A 94 5.39 -8.04 4.87
C ASN A 94 4.46 -7.87 6.08
N VAL A 95 3.28 -7.27 5.89
CA VAL A 95 2.31 -7.09 6.99
C VAL A 95 1.88 -8.45 7.56
N THR A 96 1.56 -9.42 6.71
CA THR A 96 1.13 -10.75 7.14
C THR A 96 2.24 -11.48 7.90
N LEU A 97 3.47 -11.48 7.38
CA LEU A 97 4.61 -12.14 8.00
C LEU A 97 5.04 -11.46 9.30
N SER A 98 5.07 -10.12 9.34
CA SER A 98 5.39 -9.38 10.57
C SER A 98 4.41 -9.73 11.69
N LYS A 99 3.10 -9.79 11.41
CA LYS A 99 2.11 -10.18 12.43
C LYS A 99 2.37 -11.59 12.96
N TYR A 100 2.55 -12.55 12.05
CA TYR A 100 2.83 -13.94 12.41
C TYR A 100 4.08 -14.08 13.29
N VAL A 101 5.17 -13.42 12.89
CA VAL A 101 6.45 -13.45 13.60
C VAL A 101 6.36 -12.83 15.00
N GLU A 102 5.56 -11.77 15.17
CA GLU A 102 5.29 -11.17 16.48
C GLU A 102 4.41 -12.05 17.37
N GLU A 103 3.31 -12.58 16.83
CA GLU A 103 2.37 -13.44 17.55
C GLU A 103 3.06 -14.69 18.10
N HIS A 104 3.98 -15.27 17.32
CA HIS A 104 4.76 -16.45 17.72
C HIS A 104 6.07 -16.10 18.44
N ARG A 105 6.35 -14.82 18.69
CA ARG A 105 7.58 -14.34 19.38
C ARG A 105 8.87 -14.91 18.79
N LEU A 106 8.96 -14.99 17.46
CA LEU A 106 10.09 -15.62 16.76
C LEU A 106 11.32 -14.73 16.66
N LEU A 107 11.19 -13.42 16.92
CA LEU A 107 12.31 -12.48 16.93
C LEU A 107 12.98 -12.42 18.29
N ASN A 108 14.28 -12.19 18.29
CA ASN A 108 15.04 -11.91 19.50
C ASN A 108 14.41 -10.69 20.25
N PRO A 109 14.19 -10.77 21.57
CA PRO A 109 13.73 -9.64 22.37
C PRO A 109 14.59 -8.37 22.22
N ALA A 110 15.90 -8.53 21.97
CA ALA A 110 16.86 -7.44 21.75
C ALA A 110 16.92 -6.97 20.28
N GLN A 111 16.04 -7.46 19.39
CA GLN A 111 15.92 -6.95 18.02
C GLN A 111 14.96 -5.75 17.98
N PHE A 112 15.51 -4.56 17.73
CA PHE A 112 14.75 -3.31 17.67
C PHE A 112 14.50 -2.79 16.24
N GLY A 113 15.35 -3.17 15.27
CA GLY A 113 15.20 -2.77 13.88
C GLY A 113 14.08 -3.53 13.16
N PHE A 114 13.38 -2.83 12.26
CA PHE A 114 12.33 -3.39 11.39
C PHE A 114 11.17 -4.06 12.15
N ARG A 115 10.95 -3.64 13.40
CA ARG A 115 9.96 -4.22 14.30
C ARG A 115 8.96 -3.15 14.73
N PRO A 116 7.65 -3.41 14.70
CA PRO A 116 6.67 -2.45 15.20
C PRO A 116 6.89 -2.19 16.70
N ASN A 117 6.63 -0.95 17.13
CA ASN A 117 6.75 -0.52 18.54
C ASN A 117 8.15 -0.69 19.17
N ARG A 118 9.19 -0.84 18.36
CA ARG A 118 10.59 -0.77 18.79
C ARG A 118 11.30 0.32 18.03
N SER A 119 12.01 1.17 18.76
CA SER A 119 12.74 2.30 18.21
C SER A 119 14.23 2.19 18.54
N LYS A 120 15.04 2.97 17.82
CA LYS A 120 16.48 3.03 18.06
C LYS A 120 16.82 3.62 19.43
N GLU A 121 15.97 4.50 19.94
CA GLU A 121 16.10 5.11 21.27
C GLU A 121 15.91 4.04 22.35
N LEU A 122 14.90 3.18 22.21
CA LEU A 122 14.72 2.04 23.11
C LEU A 122 15.91 1.07 23.08
N ALA A 123 16.52 0.87 21.92
CA ALA A 123 17.71 0.04 21.79
C ALA A 123 18.90 0.63 22.59
N LEU A 124 19.10 1.95 22.53
CA LEU A 124 20.17 2.62 23.29
C LEU A 124 19.95 2.55 24.81
N VAL A 125 18.70 2.72 25.26
CA VAL A 125 18.35 2.58 26.68
C VAL A 125 18.65 1.18 27.18
N VAL A 126 18.28 0.16 26.41
CA VAL A 126 18.55 -1.25 26.77
C VAL A 126 20.04 -1.59 26.74
N ALA A 127 20.83 -0.94 25.87
CA ALA A 127 22.27 -1.18 25.77
C ALA A 127 23.11 -0.47 26.85
N THR A 128 22.58 0.60 27.45
CA THR A 128 23.31 1.44 28.43
C THR A 128 23.07 1.01 29.87
N ASN A 129 21.99 0.27 30.15
CA ASN A 129 21.72 -0.34 31.46
C ASN A 129 22.33 -1.74 31.53
#